data_AF-A0A7G9P2Z7-F1
#
_entry.id   AF-A0A7G9P2Z7-F1
#
_cell.length_a   1.000
_cell.length_b   1.000
_cell.length_c   1.000
_cell.angle_alpha   90.00
_cell.angle_beta   90.00
_cell.angle_gamma   90.00
#
_symmetry.space_group_name_H-M   'P 1'
#
loop_
_entity.id
_entity.type
_entity.pdbx_description
1 polymer ?
#
loop_
_entity_poly.entity_id
_entity_poly.type
_entity_poly.pdbx_seq_one_letter_code
_entity_poly.pdbx_strand_id
1 'polypeptide(L)'
;MSWLTAPTVAEVTSSGTVFPNVGVTPTGNGQISVGFGSSAGELEINAASTGNAVTAIDGEGLLVGRENGADGVVRIIGDGTAGSAMATINDGIGVRIGFGGNGRLEIRSGGVLESNEQIHFGEEPLSATPGAATVIVDGPGSALRSIVPNNSSAAGRIQAPFGGHATADITISNGGLIEAVGGDLANFDQASIFLGGEEDFPTQGTVNITGEGSTLQATHFIGLRNGFGSAAVNITDGGQMNQLEHGLSFGGDPVVGISVNSFDPDARITVSGMSTGGMASSVNAIDNISIGSVRRIQGFTADGDPRVFRDFNTLAGDPILDQQGNPLFDAGGKPIIGVERDIFGDGSFIIVEPDMEVFTKQTGHLLVENGAVVHTDADITVSDNDADPRVTPSSGQDSTLTVRSGGLVEAQNVIINEHGRLDGGGGTITADVQLNGGTIAPGNSPGDLFIDGDLNLLDGVLELEVESAAFDTLTATGNVVLGEDLVINLLFGFDPAGQTIDLRDFFETPSLLSSNFDFDQNLHLTGLGSGASGTVLGFNGETLDIASTIPSPAAAPMALCLLAALALKRRR
;
A
#
# COMPACT_ATOMS: atom_id res chain seq x y z
N MET A 1 -5.79 46.69 -31.39
CA MET A 1 -4.79 45.70 -31.86
C MET A 1 -3.93 45.36 -30.66
N SER A 2 -4.38 44.42 -29.83
CA SER A 2 -3.56 43.89 -28.74
C SER A 2 -2.70 42.77 -29.32
N TRP A 3 -1.38 42.90 -29.21
CA TRP A 3 -0.47 41.81 -29.46
C TRP A 3 -0.69 40.79 -28.35
N LEU A 4 -1.27 39.63 -28.68
CA LEU A 4 -1.19 38.47 -27.81
C LEU A 4 0.29 38.12 -27.69
N THR A 5 0.87 38.36 -26.51
CA THR A 5 2.14 37.78 -26.12
C THR A 5 1.94 36.27 -25.98
N ALA A 6 2.53 35.50 -26.90
CA ALA A 6 2.50 34.04 -26.83
C ALA A 6 3.38 33.58 -25.65
N PRO A 7 2.86 32.83 -24.67
CA PRO A 7 3.72 32.09 -23.76
C PRO A 7 4.32 30.94 -24.56
N THR A 8 5.63 30.92 -24.77
CA THR A 8 6.33 29.75 -25.31
C THR A 8 7.74 29.73 -24.76
N VAL A 9 8.02 28.86 -23.79
CA VAL A 9 9.40 28.52 -23.41
C VAL A 9 9.44 27.07 -22.91
N ALA A 10 9.80 26.13 -23.79
CA ALA A 10 10.59 24.98 -23.35
C ALA A 10 12.06 25.39 -23.49
N GLU A 11 12.89 25.14 -22.48
CA GLU A 11 14.31 25.52 -22.51
C GLU A 11 15.16 24.25 -22.59
N VAL A 12 15.85 24.05 -23.72
CA VAL A 12 16.84 22.97 -23.85
C VAL A 12 18.18 23.47 -23.30
N THR A 13 18.51 23.04 -22.09
CA THR A 13 19.78 23.34 -21.43
C THR A 13 20.85 22.34 -21.85
N SER A 14 21.33 22.45 -23.08
CA SER A 14 22.66 21.92 -23.44
C SER A 14 23.42 22.77 -24.46
N SER A 15 22.92 23.97 -24.75
CA SER A 15 23.24 24.91 -25.86
C SER A 15 22.20 24.89 -27.01
N GLY A 16 21.16 25.73 -26.89
CA GLY A 16 20.35 26.23 -28.01
C GLY A 16 18.82 26.03 -27.89
N THR A 17 18.09 27.13 -28.08
CA THR A 17 16.63 27.41 -27.94
C THR A 17 15.62 26.44 -28.59
N VAL A 18 14.41 26.36 -28.00
CA VAL A 18 13.17 25.84 -28.63
C VAL A 18 12.20 26.99 -28.96
N PHE A 19 11.81 27.04 -30.24
CA PHE A 19 10.83 27.86 -30.99
C PHE A 19 11.00 29.41 -31.15
N PRO A 20 10.62 29.98 -32.34
CA PRO A 20 9.96 29.29 -33.45
C PRO A 20 10.81 29.09 -34.71
N ASN A 21 10.63 27.89 -35.30
CA ASN A 21 10.72 27.60 -36.75
C ASN A 21 11.89 26.79 -37.33
N VAL A 22 12.66 26.03 -36.55
CA VAL A 22 13.55 25.01 -37.16
C VAL A 22 13.59 23.77 -36.27
N GLY A 23 13.37 22.60 -36.86
CA GLY A 23 13.50 21.31 -36.17
C GLY A 23 14.91 21.13 -35.64
N VAL A 24 15.08 21.35 -34.34
CA VAL A 24 16.25 20.89 -33.61
C VAL A 24 15.86 19.56 -33.03
N THR A 25 16.46 18.49 -33.54
CA THR A 25 16.57 17.23 -32.81
C THR A 25 17.63 17.48 -31.75
N PRO A 26 17.31 17.56 -30.45
CA PRO A 26 18.35 17.55 -29.44
C PRO A 26 19.07 16.20 -29.59
N THR A 27 20.26 16.24 -30.18
CA THR A 27 21.15 15.10 -30.29
C THR A 27 22.35 15.39 -29.41
N GLY A 28 22.45 14.77 -28.25
CA GLY A 28 23.62 14.89 -27.38
C GLY A 28 23.34 14.78 -25.88
N ASN A 29 24.39 15.01 -25.11
CA ASN A 29 24.51 14.82 -23.66
C ASN A 29 23.80 15.91 -22.82
N GLY A 30 22.55 16.22 -23.16
CA GLY A 30 21.83 17.37 -22.64
C GLY A 30 20.65 17.01 -21.74
N GLN A 31 20.35 17.91 -20.80
CA GLN A 31 19.10 17.89 -20.05
C GLN A 31 18.06 18.75 -20.76
N ILE A 32 16.84 18.23 -20.87
CA ILE A 32 15.68 18.94 -21.39
C ILE A 32 14.86 19.44 -20.19
N SER A 33 14.66 20.76 -20.07
CA SER A 33 13.84 21.34 -19.00
C SER A 33 12.58 21.98 -19.59
N VAL A 34 11.41 21.56 -19.11
CA VAL A 34 10.11 22.04 -19.57
C VAL A 34 9.39 22.67 -18.38
N GLY A 35 9.28 24.00 -18.37
CA GLY A 35 8.88 24.76 -17.17
C GLY A 35 10.03 24.83 -16.16
N PHE A 36 10.55 26.03 -15.92
CA PHE A 36 11.70 26.28 -15.04
C PHE A 36 11.51 27.56 -14.23
N GLY A 37 11.92 27.53 -12.96
CA GLY A 37 11.79 28.65 -12.03
C GLY A 37 10.32 28.94 -11.77
N SER A 38 9.85 30.12 -12.16
CA SER A 38 8.43 30.53 -12.06
C SER A 38 7.72 30.57 -13.42
N SER A 39 8.31 29.97 -14.45
CA SER A 39 7.80 30.03 -15.82
C SER A 39 7.12 28.72 -16.20
N ALA A 40 6.02 28.84 -16.94
CA ALA A 40 5.39 27.71 -17.60
C ALA A 40 6.14 27.32 -18.88
N GLY A 41 6.13 26.03 -19.23
CA GLY A 41 6.74 25.51 -20.46
C GLY A 41 5.99 24.32 -21.02
N GLU A 42 6.07 24.14 -22.33
CA GLU A 42 5.41 23.03 -23.03
C GLU A 42 6.32 22.43 -24.12
N LEU A 43 6.39 21.10 -24.17
CA LEU A 43 7.05 20.33 -25.22
C LEU A 43 6.08 19.30 -25.79
N GLU A 44 5.93 19.29 -27.12
CA GLU A 44 5.11 18.31 -27.84
C GLU A 44 5.98 17.53 -28.84
N ILE A 45 5.95 16.21 -28.74
CA ILE A 45 6.52 15.24 -29.69
C ILE A 45 5.33 14.55 -30.36
N ASN A 46 5.22 14.66 -31.68
CA ASN A 46 3.99 14.28 -32.38
C ASN A 46 4.30 13.62 -33.73
N ALA A 47 3.72 12.43 -33.94
CA ALA A 47 3.84 11.67 -35.20
C ALA A 47 2.72 11.95 -36.21
N ALA A 48 1.76 12.81 -35.86
CA ALA A 48 0.61 13.10 -36.71
C ALA A 48 1.05 13.68 -38.07
N SER A 49 0.40 13.22 -39.14
CA SER A 49 0.59 13.71 -40.51
C SER A 49 0.36 15.22 -40.70
N THR A 50 -0.26 15.87 -39.73
CA THR A 50 -0.55 17.32 -39.70
C THR A 50 0.16 18.07 -38.56
N GLY A 51 1.04 17.40 -37.80
CA GLY A 51 1.66 17.90 -36.58
C GLY A 51 3.05 18.50 -36.75
N ASN A 52 3.67 18.83 -35.60
CA ASN A 52 5.04 19.34 -35.51
C ASN A 52 6.05 18.31 -36.06
N ALA A 53 7.15 18.77 -36.67
CA ALA A 53 8.13 17.88 -37.32
C ALA A 53 8.99 17.02 -36.36
N VAL A 54 8.77 17.12 -35.05
CA VAL A 54 9.57 16.40 -34.04
C VAL A 54 8.84 15.13 -33.65
N THR A 55 9.29 14.02 -34.21
CA THR A 55 8.77 12.69 -33.91
C THR A 55 9.63 11.93 -32.91
N ALA A 56 10.85 12.40 -32.66
CA ALA A 56 11.79 11.77 -31.73
C ALA A 56 12.67 12.81 -31.03
N ILE A 57 12.96 12.59 -29.74
CA ILE A 57 14.00 13.29 -28.99
C ILE A 57 14.85 12.30 -28.20
N ASP A 58 16.14 12.60 -28.02
CA ASP A 58 17.05 11.84 -27.17
C ASP A 58 17.77 12.79 -26.19
N GLY A 59 18.04 12.34 -24.96
CA GLY A 59 18.76 13.14 -23.96
C GLY A 59 19.32 12.33 -22.78
N GLU A 60 19.94 13.03 -21.83
CA GLU A 60 20.45 12.49 -20.55
C GLU A 60 19.60 12.95 -19.34
N GLY A 61 18.49 13.64 -19.60
CA GLY A 61 17.57 14.02 -18.56
C GLY A 61 16.36 14.74 -19.10
N LEU A 62 15.21 14.46 -18.51
CA LEU A 62 13.97 15.18 -18.77
C LEU A 62 13.42 15.71 -17.44
N LEU A 63 13.43 17.03 -17.29
CA LEU A 63 12.96 17.74 -16.10
C LEU A 63 11.68 18.51 -16.48
N VAL A 64 10.56 18.21 -15.83
CA VAL A 64 9.27 18.85 -16.14
C VAL A 64 8.73 19.50 -14.88
N GLY A 65 8.48 20.81 -14.92
CA GLY A 65 8.04 21.58 -13.75
C GLY A 65 9.14 21.73 -12.71
N ARG A 66 10.30 22.25 -13.11
CA ARG A 66 11.48 22.37 -12.25
C ARG A 66 11.49 23.68 -11.45
N GLU A 67 11.68 23.56 -10.15
CA GLU A 67 11.69 24.64 -9.14
C GLU A 67 10.31 25.21 -8.77
N ASN A 68 10.28 25.94 -7.65
CA ASN A 68 9.06 26.49 -7.08
C ASN A 68 8.35 27.45 -8.04
N GLY A 69 7.09 27.12 -8.35
CA GLY A 69 6.22 27.91 -9.22
C GLY A 69 6.32 27.58 -10.70
N ALA A 70 7.14 26.61 -11.10
CA ALA A 70 7.19 26.14 -12.47
C ALA A 70 5.94 25.31 -12.82
N ASP A 71 5.55 25.36 -14.09
CA ASP A 71 4.47 24.54 -14.65
C ASP A 71 4.93 23.96 -15.99
N GLY A 72 5.31 22.69 -16.01
CA GLY A 72 5.85 22.01 -17.17
C GLY A 72 4.87 21.02 -17.77
N VAL A 73 4.74 21.00 -19.10
CA VAL A 73 3.90 20.02 -19.80
C VAL A 73 4.67 19.35 -20.93
N VAL A 74 4.75 18.02 -20.90
CA VAL A 74 5.30 17.20 -21.98
C VAL A 74 4.20 16.33 -22.57
N ARG A 75 4.07 16.34 -23.90
CA ARG A 75 3.13 15.50 -24.66
C ARG A 75 3.87 14.66 -25.68
N ILE A 76 3.63 13.36 -25.69
CA ILE A 76 4.17 12.40 -26.65
C ILE A 76 2.99 11.69 -27.31
N ILE A 77 2.64 12.12 -28.51
CA ILE A 77 1.41 11.72 -29.19
C ILE A 77 1.77 10.98 -30.48
N GLY A 78 1.54 9.68 -30.50
CA GLY A 78 1.75 8.85 -31.68
C GLY A 78 0.61 8.93 -32.70
N ASP A 79 0.70 8.11 -33.74
CA ASP A 79 -0.30 7.95 -34.80
C ASP A 79 -1.20 6.71 -34.65
N GLY A 80 -1.10 6.03 -33.50
CA GLY A 80 -1.71 4.74 -33.19
C GLY A 80 -0.73 3.56 -33.28
N THR A 81 0.44 3.76 -33.90
CA THR A 81 1.54 2.77 -33.90
C THR A 81 2.47 3.03 -32.72
N ALA A 82 2.81 1.99 -31.96
CA ALA A 82 3.76 2.10 -30.86
C ALA A 82 5.12 2.65 -31.32
N GLY A 83 5.63 3.65 -30.62
CA GLY A 83 6.91 4.32 -30.91
C GLY A 83 6.86 5.29 -32.10
N SER A 84 5.69 5.58 -32.66
CA SER A 84 5.56 6.56 -33.75
C SER A 84 6.00 7.97 -33.34
N ALA A 85 5.75 8.33 -32.07
CA ALA A 85 6.38 9.46 -31.39
C ALA A 85 7.18 8.94 -30.18
N MET A 86 8.45 9.33 -30.05
CA MET A 86 9.34 8.74 -29.03
C MET A 86 10.19 9.78 -28.31
N ALA A 87 10.40 9.59 -27.02
CA ALA A 87 11.44 10.24 -26.24
C ALA A 87 12.32 9.17 -25.58
N THR A 88 13.64 9.31 -25.70
CA THR A 88 14.60 8.39 -25.08
C THR A 88 15.52 9.15 -24.14
N ILE A 89 15.60 8.72 -22.88
CA ILE A 89 16.55 9.25 -21.89
C ILE A 89 17.58 8.17 -21.57
N ASN A 90 18.82 8.34 -22.04
CA ASN A 90 19.79 7.26 -22.11
C ASN A 90 20.74 7.16 -20.92
N ASP A 91 20.88 8.23 -20.13
CA ASP A 91 21.85 8.36 -19.03
C ASP A 91 21.41 9.52 -18.13
N GLY A 92 22.27 9.88 -17.16
CA GLY A 92 22.26 11.12 -16.41
C GLY A 92 21.34 11.07 -15.20
N ILE A 93 20.43 12.03 -15.15
CA ILE A 93 19.50 12.14 -14.02
C ILE A 93 18.17 11.44 -14.30
N GLY A 94 17.97 10.88 -15.50
CA GLY A 94 16.71 10.23 -15.88
C GLY A 94 15.55 11.20 -16.07
N VAL A 95 14.33 10.73 -15.82
CA VAL A 95 13.09 11.51 -16.00
C VAL A 95 12.59 11.98 -14.63
N ARG A 96 12.28 13.27 -14.51
CA ARG A 96 11.72 13.92 -13.31
C ARG A 96 10.50 14.74 -13.71
N ILE A 97 9.32 14.36 -13.21
CA ILE A 97 8.07 15.10 -13.45
C ILE A 97 7.62 15.72 -12.12
N GLY A 98 7.38 17.03 -12.12
CA GLY A 98 7.05 17.77 -10.91
C GLY A 98 8.24 17.89 -9.96
N PHE A 99 9.36 18.46 -10.42
CA PHE A 99 10.59 18.61 -9.63
C PHE A 99 10.58 19.95 -8.87
N GLY A 100 9.78 20.04 -7.81
CA GLY A 100 9.54 21.23 -6.99
C GLY A 100 8.54 22.24 -7.53
N GLY A 101 8.06 22.02 -8.76
CA GLY A 101 6.90 22.70 -9.36
C GLY A 101 5.85 21.69 -9.80
N ASN A 102 4.93 22.12 -10.67
CA ASN A 102 3.92 21.26 -11.28
C ASN A 102 4.45 20.69 -12.60
N GLY A 103 4.44 19.36 -12.74
CA GLY A 103 4.82 18.68 -13.97
C GLY A 103 3.69 17.82 -14.49
N ARG A 104 3.45 17.86 -15.81
CA ARG A 104 2.48 17.01 -16.49
C ARG A 104 3.13 16.26 -17.64
N LEU A 105 2.92 14.95 -17.69
CA LEU A 105 3.36 14.07 -18.77
C LEU A 105 2.14 13.38 -19.40
N GLU A 106 1.98 13.50 -20.71
CA GLU A 106 0.95 12.80 -21.47
C GLU A 106 1.58 11.94 -22.57
N ILE A 107 1.32 10.64 -22.54
CA ILE A 107 1.75 9.69 -23.57
C ILE A 107 0.50 9.07 -24.16
N ARG A 108 0.26 9.30 -25.46
CA ARG A 108 -1.00 8.95 -26.10
C ARG A 108 -0.83 8.32 -27.47
N SER A 109 -1.80 7.51 -27.87
CA SER A 109 -1.96 7.00 -29.23
C SER A 109 -0.67 6.39 -29.82
N GLY A 110 0.02 5.55 -29.06
CA GLY A 110 1.27 4.93 -29.55
C GLY A 110 2.54 5.74 -29.27
N GLY A 111 2.45 6.84 -28.53
CA GLY A 111 3.62 7.57 -28.04
C GLY A 111 4.43 6.75 -27.05
N VAL A 112 5.74 6.95 -26.97
CA VAL A 112 6.62 6.22 -26.05
C VAL A 112 7.59 7.16 -25.35
N LEU A 113 7.70 7.07 -24.03
CA LEU A 113 8.85 7.58 -23.28
C LEU A 113 9.63 6.39 -22.72
N GLU A 114 10.90 6.31 -23.07
CA GLU A 114 11.83 5.30 -22.59
C GLU A 114 12.97 5.97 -21.83
N SER A 115 13.29 5.43 -20.65
CA SER A 115 14.40 5.88 -19.82
C SER A 115 15.26 4.69 -19.45
N ASN A 116 16.55 4.74 -19.78
CA ASN A 116 17.58 3.82 -19.29
C ASN A 116 18.05 4.17 -17.87
N GLU A 117 17.40 5.16 -17.24
CA GLU A 117 17.63 5.62 -15.88
C GLU A 117 16.32 5.65 -15.09
N GLN A 118 16.39 6.10 -13.84
CA GLN A 118 15.22 6.22 -12.96
C GLN A 118 14.21 7.25 -13.46
N ILE A 119 12.94 6.96 -13.20
CA ILE A 119 11.82 7.86 -13.44
C ILE A 119 11.21 8.23 -12.08
N HIS A 120 11.19 9.51 -11.75
CA HIS A 120 10.56 10.02 -10.54
C HIS A 120 9.40 10.95 -10.88
N PHE A 121 8.32 10.80 -10.13
CA PHE A 121 7.17 11.70 -10.18
C PHE A 121 7.03 12.40 -8.83
N GLY A 122 6.65 13.67 -8.83
CA GLY A 122 6.43 14.45 -7.62
C GLY A 122 7.67 14.43 -6.75
N GLU A 123 8.64 15.29 -7.04
CA GLU A 123 9.90 15.34 -6.31
C GLU A 123 10.07 16.65 -5.55
N GLU A 124 10.53 16.55 -4.30
CA GLU A 124 11.05 17.68 -3.53
C GLU A 124 12.54 17.88 -3.85
N PRO A 125 12.91 18.85 -4.72
CA PRO A 125 14.31 19.19 -4.92
C PRO A 125 14.94 19.74 -3.64
N LEU A 126 16.25 19.91 -3.66
CA LEU A 126 17.04 20.57 -2.59
C LEU A 126 16.51 21.96 -2.17
N SER A 127 15.62 22.59 -2.94
CA SER A 127 14.95 23.84 -2.56
C SER A 127 13.83 23.67 -1.54
N ALA A 128 13.53 22.44 -1.09
CA ALA A 128 12.51 22.10 -0.10
C ALA A 128 11.10 22.60 -0.46
N THR A 129 10.79 22.63 -1.77
CA THR A 129 9.43 22.92 -2.25
C THR A 129 8.88 21.63 -2.80
N PRO A 130 7.74 21.12 -2.31
CA PRO A 130 7.21 19.85 -2.78
C PRO A 130 6.70 19.96 -4.21
N GLY A 131 7.06 18.97 -5.03
CA GLY A 131 6.60 18.87 -6.41
C GLY A 131 5.25 18.17 -6.55
N ALA A 132 4.56 18.45 -7.66
CA ALA A 132 3.32 17.77 -8.04
C ALA A 132 3.42 17.21 -9.46
N ALA A 133 3.09 15.94 -9.64
CA ALA A 133 3.12 15.27 -10.94
C ALA A 133 1.74 14.76 -11.36
N THR A 134 1.40 14.97 -12.63
CA THR A 134 0.26 14.33 -13.30
C THR A 134 0.75 13.56 -14.51
N VAL A 135 0.54 12.25 -14.54
CA VAL A 135 0.98 11.35 -15.61
C VAL A 135 -0.22 10.65 -16.24
N ILE A 136 -0.32 10.72 -17.56
CA ILE A 136 -1.38 10.03 -18.33
C ILE A 136 -0.71 9.17 -19.40
N VAL A 137 -0.92 7.85 -19.36
CA VAL A 137 -0.52 6.91 -20.40
C VAL A 137 -1.77 6.26 -20.97
N ASP A 138 -2.17 6.70 -22.16
CA ASP A 138 -3.50 6.41 -22.71
C ASP A 138 -3.45 5.87 -24.15
N GLY A 139 -4.17 4.79 -24.38
CA GLY A 139 -4.38 4.21 -25.71
C GLY A 139 -3.37 3.10 -26.07
N PRO A 140 -3.73 2.24 -27.04
CA PRO A 140 -2.89 1.11 -27.43
C PRO A 140 -1.51 1.55 -27.94
N GLY A 141 -0.48 0.84 -27.50
CA GLY A 141 0.91 1.10 -27.89
C GLY A 141 1.54 2.31 -27.18
N SER A 142 0.79 3.05 -26.35
CA SER A 142 1.35 4.10 -25.51
C SER A 142 2.11 3.50 -24.34
N ALA A 143 3.38 3.89 -24.15
CA ALA A 143 4.21 3.30 -23.10
C ALA A 143 5.11 4.29 -22.37
N LEU A 144 5.24 4.10 -21.06
CA LEU A 144 6.26 4.69 -20.21
C LEU A 144 7.17 3.59 -19.67
N ARG A 145 8.45 3.63 -20.01
CA ARG A 145 9.39 2.54 -19.73
C ARG A 145 10.58 3.05 -18.95
N SER A 146 10.86 2.43 -17.80
CA SER A 146 12.17 2.48 -17.18
C SER A 146 12.87 1.14 -17.41
N ILE A 147 14.00 1.16 -18.11
CA ILE A 147 14.72 -0.03 -18.54
C ILE A 147 16.08 -0.05 -17.85
N VAL A 148 16.49 -1.21 -17.33
CA VAL A 148 17.87 -1.41 -16.88
C VAL A 148 18.72 -1.87 -18.07
N PRO A 149 19.62 -1.05 -18.64
CA PRO A 149 20.63 -1.60 -19.53
C PRO A 149 21.57 -2.51 -18.73
N ASN A 150 21.94 -3.65 -19.33
CA ASN A 150 22.80 -4.67 -18.69
C ASN A 150 23.96 -4.02 -17.90
N ASN A 151 24.01 -4.27 -16.58
CA ASN A 151 25.03 -3.80 -15.61
C ASN A 151 24.93 -2.34 -15.12
N SER A 152 23.86 -1.59 -15.36
CA SER A 152 23.65 -0.31 -14.65
C SER A 152 23.16 -0.57 -13.23
N SER A 153 23.82 0.02 -12.22
CA SER A 153 23.41 -0.14 -10.81
C SER A 153 22.22 0.73 -10.40
N ALA A 154 21.85 1.74 -11.19
CA ALA A 154 20.87 2.75 -10.81
C ALA A 154 19.62 2.79 -11.69
N ALA A 155 19.58 2.06 -12.81
CA ALA A 155 18.52 2.14 -13.79
C ALA A 155 17.27 1.29 -13.45
N GLY A 156 16.21 1.47 -14.24
CA GLY A 156 15.00 0.63 -14.23
C GLY A 156 14.08 0.82 -13.04
N ARG A 157 14.13 1.97 -12.35
CA ARG A 157 13.26 2.25 -11.20
C ARG A 157 12.23 3.32 -11.53
N ILE A 158 10.99 3.10 -11.12
CA ILE A 158 9.94 4.13 -11.12
C ILE A 158 9.55 4.44 -9.67
N GLN A 159 9.53 5.73 -9.28
CA GLN A 159 9.15 6.17 -7.93
C GLN A 159 8.07 7.26 -7.99
N ALA A 160 7.01 7.12 -7.17
CA ALA A 160 5.83 7.96 -7.25
C ALA A 160 5.04 8.09 -5.93
N PRO A 161 5.10 9.21 -5.20
CA PRO A 161 6.03 10.32 -5.35
C PRO A 161 7.45 10.00 -4.84
N PHE A 162 8.40 10.92 -5.00
CA PHE A 162 9.77 10.80 -4.46
C PHE A 162 10.12 11.99 -3.55
N GLY A 163 10.53 11.75 -2.31
CA GLY A 163 10.85 12.82 -1.36
C GLY A 163 9.64 13.45 -0.66
N GLY A 164 9.91 14.41 0.23
CA GLY A 164 8.93 14.90 1.19
C GLY A 164 7.78 15.74 0.62
N HIS A 165 6.56 15.51 1.13
CA HIS A 165 5.35 16.30 0.83
C HIS A 165 4.89 16.31 -0.63
N ALA A 166 5.51 15.52 -1.50
CA ALA A 166 5.23 15.56 -2.91
C ALA A 166 3.97 14.73 -3.27
N THR A 167 3.41 15.04 -4.44
CA THR A 167 2.18 14.40 -4.94
C THR A 167 2.37 13.83 -6.34
N ALA A 168 1.81 12.66 -6.60
CA ALA A 168 1.84 12.02 -7.91
C ALA A 168 0.50 11.37 -8.24
N ASP A 169 -0.14 11.83 -9.32
CA ASP A 169 -1.37 11.26 -9.86
C ASP A 169 -1.09 10.62 -11.23
N ILE A 170 -1.23 9.29 -11.31
CA ILE A 170 -0.95 8.50 -12.51
C ILE A 170 -2.24 7.87 -13.01
N THR A 171 -2.49 7.96 -14.31
CA THR A 171 -3.59 7.27 -14.99
C THR A 171 -3.05 6.46 -16.15
N ILE A 172 -3.38 5.17 -16.16
CA ILE A 172 -3.09 4.21 -17.22
C ILE A 172 -4.43 3.75 -17.80
N SER A 173 -4.71 4.06 -19.06
CA SER A 173 -6.03 3.82 -19.65
C SER A 173 -6.00 3.32 -21.08
N ASN A 174 -7.08 2.63 -21.48
CA ASN A 174 -7.35 2.21 -22.86
C ASN A 174 -6.19 1.46 -23.55
N GLY A 175 -5.48 0.57 -22.83
CA GLY A 175 -4.35 -0.17 -23.39
C GLY A 175 -2.97 0.49 -23.21
N GLY A 176 -2.87 1.52 -22.38
CA GLY A 176 -1.59 2.13 -22.00
C GLY A 176 -0.75 1.23 -21.09
N LEU A 177 0.57 1.41 -21.13
CA LEU A 177 1.54 0.59 -20.38
C LEU A 177 2.51 1.46 -19.58
N ILE A 178 2.66 1.18 -18.29
CA ILE A 178 3.80 1.64 -17.49
C ILE A 178 4.60 0.42 -17.05
N GLU A 179 5.90 0.42 -17.33
CA GLU A 179 6.75 -0.71 -16.97
C GLU A 179 8.15 -0.33 -16.48
N ALA A 180 8.61 -1.07 -15.47
CA ALA A 180 9.98 -1.06 -14.98
C ALA A 180 10.59 -2.44 -15.25
N VAL A 181 11.48 -2.55 -16.25
CA VAL A 181 11.93 -3.84 -16.78
C VAL A 181 13.44 -4.00 -16.86
N GLY A 182 13.89 -5.25 -16.74
CA GLY A 182 15.30 -5.65 -16.83
C GLY A 182 15.92 -5.88 -15.45
N GLY A 183 17.23 -5.68 -15.34
CA GLY A 183 17.94 -5.75 -14.07
C GLY A 183 18.59 -7.10 -13.80
N ASP A 184 19.51 -7.10 -12.84
CA ASP A 184 19.99 -8.31 -12.19
C ASP A 184 19.31 -8.38 -10.82
N LEU A 185 18.89 -9.59 -10.46
CA LEU A 185 18.41 -9.90 -9.12
C LEU A 185 19.40 -9.41 -8.08
N ALA A 186 20.71 -9.30 -8.29
CA ALA A 186 21.62 -8.84 -7.23
C ALA A 186 21.30 -7.44 -6.60
N ASN A 187 20.39 -6.64 -7.17
CA ASN A 187 20.13 -5.27 -6.73
C ASN A 187 18.62 -4.94 -6.68
N PHE A 188 18.07 -4.82 -5.46
CA PHE A 188 16.60 -4.74 -5.19
C PHE A 188 15.90 -3.56 -5.86
N ASP A 189 16.64 -2.48 -6.07
CA ASP A 189 16.10 -1.25 -6.65
C ASP A 189 15.92 -1.33 -8.18
N GLN A 190 16.36 -2.42 -8.81
CA GLN A 190 16.27 -2.58 -10.27
C GLN A 190 14.94 -3.16 -10.69
N ALA A 191 14.41 -2.63 -11.80
CA ALA A 191 13.15 -3.08 -12.41
C ALA A 191 12.00 -3.20 -11.41
N SER A 192 11.88 -2.16 -10.59
CA SER A 192 10.91 -2.06 -9.52
C SER A 192 10.15 -0.74 -9.57
N ILE A 193 8.91 -0.80 -9.07
CA ILE A 193 8.01 0.35 -8.99
C ILE A 193 7.69 0.59 -7.52
N PHE A 194 7.97 1.81 -7.06
CA PHE A 194 7.65 2.26 -5.71
C PHE A 194 6.59 3.35 -5.76
N LEU A 195 5.51 3.16 -5.02
CA LEU A 195 4.41 4.09 -4.87
C LEU A 195 4.32 4.53 -3.42
N GLY A 196 4.37 5.83 -3.17
CA GLY A 196 4.61 6.41 -1.84
C GLY A 196 6.09 6.68 -1.57
N GLY A 197 6.34 7.44 -0.51
CA GLY A 197 7.69 7.81 -0.07
C GLY A 197 8.10 7.01 1.16
N GLU A 198 9.33 6.51 1.21
CA GLU A 198 9.85 5.83 2.40
C GLU A 198 10.23 6.79 3.54
N GLU A 199 10.11 8.11 3.32
CA GLU A 199 10.58 9.17 4.22
C GLU A 199 9.61 9.52 5.35
N ASP A 200 10.09 10.29 6.33
CA ASP A 200 9.30 10.76 7.49
C ASP A 200 8.29 11.87 7.16
N PHE A 201 8.06 12.11 5.88
CA PHE A 201 7.23 13.17 5.37
C PHE A 201 5.97 12.61 4.73
N PRO A 202 4.81 13.27 4.90
CA PRO A 202 3.58 12.81 4.31
C PRO A 202 3.64 12.93 2.79
N THR A 203 3.52 11.85 2.04
CA THR A 203 3.45 11.88 0.58
C THR A 203 2.12 11.35 0.07
N GLN A 204 1.69 11.78 -1.13
CA GLN A 204 0.44 11.31 -1.73
C GLN A 204 0.66 10.78 -3.14
N GLY A 205 0.53 9.46 -3.32
CA GLY A 205 0.59 8.79 -4.61
C GLY A 205 -0.73 8.11 -4.94
N THR A 206 -1.28 8.38 -6.13
CA THR A 206 -2.43 7.63 -6.65
C THR A 206 -2.14 7.10 -8.04
N VAL A 207 -2.38 5.81 -8.27
CA VAL A 207 -2.33 5.18 -9.60
C VAL A 207 -3.69 4.59 -9.93
N ASN A 208 -4.25 5.02 -11.06
CA ASN A 208 -5.48 4.47 -11.61
C ASN A 208 -5.18 3.66 -12.87
N ILE A 209 -5.49 2.37 -12.85
CA ILE A 209 -5.32 1.45 -13.98
C ILE A 209 -6.72 1.03 -14.43
N THR A 210 -7.15 1.49 -15.61
CA THR A 210 -8.53 1.30 -16.06
C THR A 210 -8.63 0.90 -17.53
N GLY A 211 -9.48 -0.07 -17.81
CA GLY A 211 -9.75 -0.54 -19.16
C GLY A 211 -8.85 -1.71 -19.57
N GLU A 212 -9.41 -2.53 -20.45
CA GLU A 212 -8.75 -3.74 -20.94
C GLU A 212 -7.41 -3.43 -21.63
N GLY A 213 -6.38 -4.20 -21.26
CA GLY A 213 -5.02 -4.06 -21.75
C GLY A 213 -4.21 -2.93 -21.12
N SER A 214 -4.78 -2.16 -20.18
CA SER A 214 -4.01 -1.20 -19.40
C SER A 214 -3.23 -1.90 -18.30
N THR A 215 -1.92 -1.65 -18.25
CA THR A 215 -1.02 -2.42 -17.39
C THR A 215 -0.01 -1.54 -16.68
N LEU A 216 0.18 -1.81 -15.38
CA LEU A 216 1.37 -1.44 -14.61
C LEU A 216 2.18 -2.71 -14.34
N GLN A 217 3.46 -2.72 -14.65
CA GLN A 217 4.27 -3.93 -14.41
C GLN A 217 5.71 -3.65 -14.01
N ALA A 218 6.26 -4.54 -13.20
CA ALA A 218 7.66 -4.51 -12.80
C ALA A 218 8.26 -5.90 -12.97
N THR A 219 9.54 -5.99 -13.33
CA THR A 219 10.21 -7.30 -13.39
C THR A 219 10.25 -7.92 -12.01
N HIS A 220 10.74 -7.21 -11.00
CA HIS A 220 11.05 -7.85 -9.71
C HIS A 220 10.11 -7.46 -8.57
N PHE A 221 9.70 -6.20 -8.47
CA PHE A 221 9.02 -5.72 -7.28
C PHE A 221 8.07 -4.54 -7.52
N ILE A 222 6.90 -4.58 -6.90
CA ILE A 222 5.97 -3.46 -6.82
C ILE A 222 5.65 -3.18 -5.36
N GLY A 223 6.10 -2.03 -4.85
CA GLY A 223 5.88 -1.63 -3.47
C GLY A 223 4.98 -0.41 -3.38
N LEU A 224 3.88 -0.51 -2.64
CA LEU A 224 3.18 0.63 -2.08
C LEU A 224 3.76 0.85 -0.69
N ARG A 225 4.75 1.73 -0.58
CA ARG A 225 5.49 1.99 0.65
C ARG A 225 5.34 3.44 1.01
N ASN A 226 4.69 3.71 2.13
CA ASN A 226 4.60 5.08 2.61
C ASN A 226 5.01 5.17 4.07
N GLY A 227 6.03 5.97 4.37
CA GLY A 227 6.32 6.37 5.74
C GLY A 227 5.08 7.06 6.29
N PHE A 228 4.77 8.24 5.76
CA PHE A 228 3.58 9.00 6.11
C PHE A 228 2.79 9.40 4.87
N GLY A 229 1.48 9.59 5.00
CA GLY A 229 0.56 9.99 3.93
C GLY A 229 -0.16 8.82 3.25
N SER A 230 -0.59 8.99 2.00
CA SER A 230 -1.41 8.00 1.27
C SER A 230 -0.74 7.44 0.01
N ALA A 231 -0.81 6.13 -0.19
CA ALA A 231 -0.42 5.47 -1.44
C ALA A 231 -1.55 4.55 -1.92
N ALA A 232 -2.22 4.91 -3.01
CA ALA A 232 -3.39 4.19 -3.51
C ALA A 232 -3.19 3.68 -4.93
N VAL A 233 -3.56 2.43 -5.16
CA VAL A 233 -3.69 1.85 -6.50
C VAL A 233 -5.13 1.39 -6.70
N ASN A 234 -5.77 1.90 -7.74
CA ASN A 234 -7.13 1.52 -8.13
C ASN A 234 -7.09 0.82 -9.48
N ILE A 235 -7.54 -0.44 -9.53
CA ILE A 235 -7.53 -1.29 -10.71
C ILE A 235 -8.98 -1.62 -11.08
N THR A 236 -9.42 -1.16 -12.24
CA THR A 236 -10.83 -1.23 -12.67
C THR A 236 -10.97 -1.61 -14.14
N ASP A 237 -12.17 -2.07 -14.52
CA ASP A 237 -12.57 -2.31 -15.92
C ASP A 237 -11.59 -3.16 -16.75
N GLY A 238 -10.92 -4.14 -16.12
CA GLY A 238 -9.95 -5.04 -16.79
C GLY A 238 -8.52 -4.54 -16.82
N GLY A 239 -8.18 -3.51 -16.04
CA GLY A 239 -6.80 -3.08 -15.81
C GLY A 239 -5.99 -4.13 -15.05
N GLN A 240 -4.66 -4.08 -15.17
CA GLN A 240 -3.77 -5.10 -14.60
C GLN A 240 -2.55 -4.51 -13.90
N MET A 241 -2.13 -5.14 -12.80
CA MET A 241 -0.84 -4.96 -12.15
C MET A 241 -0.08 -6.28 -12.13
N ASN A 242 1.15 -6.31 -12.66
CA ASN A 242 1.91 -7.56 -12.82
C ASN A 242 3.35 -7.48 -12.29
N GLN A 243 3.75 -8.45 -11.49
CA GLN A 243 5.15 -8.82 -11.29
C GLN A 243 5.54 -9.85 -12.36
N LEU A 244 6.64 -9.64 -13.09
CA LEU A 244 6.97 -10.46 -14.27
C LEU A 244 7.96 -11.59 -13.99
N GLU A 245 8.83 -11.45 -12.98
CA GLU A 245 9.82 -12.44 -12.57
C GLU A 245 9.93 -12.47 -11.05
N HIS A 246 10.61 -13.50 -10.52
CA HIS A 246 10.92 -13.54 -9.09
C HIS A 246 11.70 -12.29 -8.67
N GLY A 247 11.43 -11.79 -7.47
CA GLY A 247 12.16 -10.73 -6.80
C GLY A 247 13.39 -11.26 -6.06
N LEU A 248 13.93 -10.39 -5.22
CA LEU A 248 15.09 -10.71 -4.40
C LEU A 248 14.74 -11.36 -3.07
N SER A 249 15.46 -12.42 -2.71
CA SER A 249 15.54 -12.90 -1.33
C SER A 249 16.74 -12.26 -0.64
N PHE A 250 16.50 -11.57 0.48
CA PHE A 250 17.54 -11.14 1.38
C PHE A 250 17.58 -12.09 2.58
N GLY A 251 18.76 -12.62 2.91
CA GLY A 251 18.94 -13.36 4.16
C GLY A 251 18.18 -14.69 4.28
N GLY A 252 17.54 -15.18 3.22
CA GLY A 252 16.66 -16.35 3.26
C GLY A 252 15.21 -16.01 3.60
N ASP A 253 14.89 -14.72 3.74
CA ASP A 253 13.51 -14.26 3.91
C ASP A 253 12.71 -14.56 2.63
N PRO A 254 11.40 -14.83 2.78
CA PRO A 254 10.50 -15.00 1.66
C PRO A 254 10.64 -13.83 0.68
N VAL A 255 10.75 -14.14 -0.61
CA VAL A 255 10.77 -13.13 -1.66
C VAL A 255 9.40 -12.45 -1.66
N VAL A 256 9.39 -11.12 -1.60
CA VAL A 256 8.16 -10.33 -1.70
C VAL A 256 8.11 -9.71 -3.08
N GLY A 257 7.05 -10.02 -3.83
CA GLY A 257 6.83 -9.47 -5.15
C GLY A 257 6.00 -8.20 -5.12
N ILE A 258 4.95 -8.22 -4.29
CA ILE A 258 4.08 -7.07 -4.07
C ILE A 258 4.00 -6.78 -2.57
N SER A 259 4.15 -5.52 -2.21
CA SER A 259 4.14 -5.06 -0.81
C SER A 259 3.20 -3.87 -0.66
N VAL A 260 2.35 -3.88 0.36
CA VAL A 260 1.40 -2.80 0.68
C VAL A 260 1.59 -2.40 2.13
N ASN A 261 2.43 -1.41 2.38
CA ASN A 261 2.90 -1.07 3.73
C ASN A 261 2.92 0.45 3.95
N SER A 262 2.33 0.91 5.03
CA SER A 262 2.50 2.29 5.51
C SER A 262 2.39 2.43 7.03
N PHE A 263 3.03 3.44 7.63
CA PHE A 263 2.73 3.79 9.03
C PHE A 263 1.35 4.42 9.18
N ASP A 264 0.83 5.02 8.10
CA ASP A 264 -0.54 5.52 8.01
C ASP A 264 -1.46 4.47 7.37
N PRO A 265 -2.77 4.48 7.69
CA PRO A 265 -3.72 3.50 7.16
C PRO A 265 -4.08 3.68 5.67
N ASP A 266 -3.35 4.51 4.95
CA ASP A 266 -3.75 4.95 3.61
C ASP A 266 -2.98 4.24 2.47
N ALA A 267 -2.11 3.26 2.78
CA ALA A 267 -1.57 2.36 1.77
C ALA A 267 -2.62 1.31 1.37
N ARG A 268 -3.14 1.41 0.14
CA ARG A 268 -4.20 0.52 -0.34
C ARG A 268 -4.09 0.13 -1.81
N ILE A 269 -4.46 -1.11 -2.10
CA ILE A 269 -4.79 -1.60 -3.44
C ILE A 269 -6.28 -1.94 -3.46
N THR A 270 -7.00 -1.42 -4.45
CA THR A 270 -8.39 -1.78 -4.74
C THR A 270 -8.48 -2.38 -6.12
N VAL A 271 -8.96 -3.62 -6.21
CA VAL A 271 -9.14 -4.37 -7.46
C VAL A 271 -10.63 -4.66 -7.60
N SER A 272 -11.25 -4.09 -8.64
CA SER A 272 -12.71 -4.14 -8.78
C SER A 272 -13.14 -4.30 -10.23
N GLY A 273 -14.14 -5.15 -10.45
CA GLY A 273 -14.87 -5.23 -11.71
C GLY A 273 -14.20 -6.06 -12.81
N MET A 274 -14.93 -6.14 -13.93
CA MET A 274 -14.48 -6.75 -15.18
C MET A 274 -14.71 -5.77 -16.33
N SER A 275 -13.88 -5.84 -17.37
CA SER A 275 -14.08 -5.11 -18.61
C SER A 275 -15.39 -5.53 -19.30
N THR A 276 -15.86 -4.69 -20.22
CA THR A 276 -16.99 -5.07 -21.10
C THR A 276 -16.70 -6.29 -21.99
N GLY A 277 -15.41 -6.61 -22.20
CA GLY A 277 -14.95 -7.82 -22.89
C GLY A 277 -14.90 -9.07 -22.01
N GLY A 278 -15.18 -8.94 -20.71
CA GLY A 278 -15.13 -10.03 -19.73
C GLY A 278 -13.75 -10.29 -19.13
N MET A 279 -12.78 -9.40 -19.35
CA MET A 279 -11.47 -9.50 -18.69
C MET A 279 -11.57 -8.92 -17.27
N ALA A 280 -11.27 -9.72 -16.25
CA ALA A 280 -11.25 -9.24 -14.86
C ALA A 280 -10.12 -8.21 -14.65
N SER A 281 -10.39 -7.23 -13.79
CA SER A 281 -9.31 -6.42 -13.20
C SER A 281 -8.43 -7.34 -12.35
N SER A 282 -7.10 -7.22 -12.46
CA SER A 282 -6.21 -8.19 -11.81
C SER A 282 -4.95 -7.62 -11.18
N VAL A 283 -4.51 -8.27 -10.09
CA VAL A 283 -3.14 -8.21 -9.57
C VAL A 283 -2.52 -9.59 -9.71
N ASN A 284 -1.36 -9.67 -10.36
CA ASN A 284 -0.65 -10.94 -10.57
C ASN A 284 0.77 -10.83 -10.00
N ALA A 285 1.11 -11.70 -9.06
CA ALA A 285 2.46 -11.82 -8.51
C ALA A 285 3.02 -13.23 -8.76
N ILE A 286 4.33 -13.33 -8.85
CA ILE A 286 5.04 -14.63 -8.87
C ILE A 286 5.50 -14.97 -7.45
N ASP A 287 5.86 -13.97 -6.67
CA ASP A 287 6.24 -14.12 -5.28
C ASP A 287 5.15 -13.65 -4.32
N ASN A 288 5.49 -13.62 -3.03
CA ASN A 288 4.54 -13.30 -1.98
C ASN A 288 3.95 -11.90 -2.15
N ILE A 289 2.67 -11.80 -1.78
CA ILE A 289 2.02 -10.51 -1.55
C ILE A 289 2.02 -10.27 -0.04
N SER A 290 2.69 -9.22 0.41
CA SER A 290 2.76 -8.80 1.81
C SER A 290 1.90 -7.56 2.03
N ILE A 291 0.96 -7.65 2.96
CA ILE A 291 0.04 -6.57 3.34
C ILE A 291 0.33 -6.21 4.80
N GLY A 292 0.98 -5.08 5.02
CA GLY A 292 1.58 -4.76 6.30
C GLY A 292 2.91 -5.51 6.50
N SER A 293 3.84 -4.83 7.16
CA SER A 293 5.16 -5.38 7.48
C SER A 293 5.68 -4.81 8.78
N VAL A 294 6.79 -5.35 9.29
CA VAL A 294 7.57 -4.62 10.28
C VAL A 294 8.58 -3.70 9.59
N ARG A 295 8.78 -2.51 10.18
CA ARG A 295 9.80 -1.58 9.74
C ARG A 295 10.64 -1.13 10.90
N ARG A 296 11.96 -1.17 10.68
CA ARG A 296 12.93 -0.56 11.59
C ARG A 296 12.77 0.95 11.55
N ILE A 297 12.72 1.56 12.74
CA ILE A 297 12.68 3.00 12.94
C ILE A 297 13.87 3.44 13.79
N GLN A 298 14.17 4.73 13.77
CA GLN A 298 15.14 5.36 14.65
C GLN A 298 14.55 5.61 16.05
N GLY A 299 13.25 5.81 16.15
CA GLY A 299 12.51 6.03 17.40
C GLY A 299 11.14 6.64 17.16
N PHE A 300 10.50 7.11 18.23
CA PHE A 300 9.19 7.78 18.19
C PHE A 300 9.29 9.26 18.53
N THR A 301 8.40 10.09 18.01
CA THR A 301 8.21 11.47 18.49
C THR A 301 7.59 11.49 19.90
N ALA A 302 7.51 12.67 20.51
CA ALA A 302 6.83 12.82 21.80
C ALA A 302 5.33 12.47 21.75
N ASP A 303 4.73 12.56 20.57
CA ASP A 303 3.32 12.22 20.32
C ASP A 303 3.13 10.73 19.97
N GLY A 304 4.23 9.96 19.83
CA GLY A 304 4.21 8.54 19.53
C GLY A 304 4.36 8.19 18.04
N ASP A 305 4.61 9.17 17.17
CA ASP A 305 4.76 8.91 15.73
C ASP A 305 6.12 8.28 15.44
N PRO A 306 6.20 7.22 14.62
CA PRO A 306 7.48 6.61 14.27
C PRO A 306 8.36 7.51 13.39
N ARG A 307 9.68 7.41 13.49
CA ARG A 307 10.63 8.14 12.65
C ARG A 307 11.70 7.22 12.10
N VAL A 308 11.86 7.15 10.79
CA VAL A 308 12.81 6.29 10.08
C VAL A 308 14.12 7.01 9.81
N PHE A 309 14.09 8.34 9.74
CA PHE A 309 15.25 9.18 9.54
C PHE A 309 15.56 9.99 10.80
N ARG A 310 16.85 10.24 11.00
CA ARG A 310 17.37 11.08 12.07
C ARG A 310 18.12 12.26 11.50
N ASP A 311 18.26 13.31 12.28
CA ASP A 311 19.23 14.35 12.01
C ASP A 311 20.65 13.77 12.21
N PHE A 312 21.49 13.88 11.17
CA PHE A 312 22.88 13.44 11.22
C PHE A 312 23.80 14.43 11.98
N ASN A 313 23.27 15.59 12.38
CA ASN A 313 24.02 16.59 13.15
C ASN A 313 24.01 16.37 14.67
N THR A 314 23.33 15.32 15.17
CA THR A 314 23.35 14.98 16.60
C THR A 314 24.77 14.65 17.05
N LEU A 315 25.19 15.12 18.23
CA LEU A 315 26.47 14.77 18.85
C LEU A 315 26.33 13.59 19.84
N ALA A 316 27.44 12.91 20.11
CA ALA A 316 27.45 11.81 21.05
C ALA A 316 27.07 12.29 22.46
N GLY A 317 26.14 11.57 23.10
CA GLY A 317 25.59 11.94 24.41
C GLY A 317 24.37 12.86 24.35
N ASP A 318 24.05 13.44 23.18
CA ASP A 318 22.82 14.20 22.99
C ASP A 318 21.66 13.30 22.58
N PRO A 319 20.40 13.71 22.84
CA PRO A 319 19.23 13.04 22.26
C PRO A 319 19.30 13.05 20.73
N ILE A 320 18.99 11.90 20.12
CA ILE A 320 18.78 11.81 18.68
C ILE A 320 17.54 12.62 18.34
N LEU A 321 17.66 13.47 17.31
CA LEU A 321 16.57 14.31 16.85
C LEU A 321 16.03 13.78 15.51
N ASP A 322 14.75 13.99 15.24
CA ASP A 322 14.18 13.87 13.89
C ASP A 322 14.65 15.02 13.00
N GLN A 323 14.28 14.98 11.71
CA GLN A 323 14.67 16.03 10.75
C GLN A 323 14.05 17.40 11.06
N GLN A 324 13.05 17.47 11.94
CA GLN A 324 12.44 18.71 12.41
C GLN A 324 13.07 19.21 13.74
N GLY A 325 14.06 18.49 14.28
CA GLY A 325 14.76 18.84 15.51
C GLY A 325 14.06 18.38 16.79
N ASN A 326 13.05 17.51 16.71
CA ASN A 326 12.38 16.95 17.88
C ASN A 326 13.13 15.71 18.40
N PRO A 327 13.28 15.54 19.72
CA PRO A 327 13.88 14.33 20.29
C PRO A 327 13.11 13.07 19.93
N LEU A 328 13.83 11.99 19.66
CA LEU A 328 13.31 10.65 19.49
C LEU A 328 13.33 9.89 20.81
N PHE A 329 12.30 9.06 21.02
CA PHE A 329 12.08 8.26 22.21
C PHE A 329 12.02 6.78 21.85
N ASP A 330 12.46 5.92 22.78
CA ASP A 330 12.26 4.48 22.69
C ASP A 330 10.79 4.10 23.02
N ALA A 331 10.45 2.82 22.87
CA ALA A 331 9.11 2.32 23.19
C ALA A 331 8.72 2.50 24.68
N GLY A 332 9.68 2.77 25.58
CA GLY A 332 9.45 3.09 26.98
C GLY A 332 9.30 4.58 27.27
N GLY A 333 9.32 5.43 26.24
CA GLY A 333 9.23 6.89 26.36
C GLY A 333 10.52 7.54 26.87
N LYS A 334 11.66 6.84 26.85
CA LYS A 334 12.97 7.41 27.22
C LYS A 334 13.65 7.97 25.97
N PRO A 335 14.27 9.17 26.05
CA PRO A 335 15.04 9.70 24.93
C PRO A 335 16.11 8.74 24.45
N ILE A 336 16.20 8.56 23.14
CA ILE A 336 17.26 7.79 22.51
C ILE A 336 18.49 8.68 22.43
N ILE A 337 19.61 8.21 22.98
CA ILE A 337 20.86 8.98 23.05
C ILE A 337 21.81 8.50 21.96
N GLY A 338 22.42 9.43 21.24
CA GLY A 338 23.43 9.12 20.23
C GLY A 338 24.71 8.59 20.88
N VAL A 339 25.23 7.47 20.38
CA VAL A 339 26.49 6.88 20.84
C VAL A 339 27.50 6.87 19.71
N GLU A 340 28.69 7.40 19.98
CA GLU A 340 29.81 7.37 19.05
C GLU A 340 30.40 5.96 18.96
N ARG A 341 30.41 5.36 17.78
CA ARG A 341 31.10 4.09 17.51
C ARG A 341 32.06 4.23 16.35
N ASP A 342 33.28 3.74 16.55
CA ASP A 342 34.24 3.54 15.48
C ASP A 342 33.91 2.23 14.75
N ILE A 343 33.41 2.33 13.51
CA ILE A 343 32.96 1.17 12.72
C ILE A 343 34.04 0.72 11.72
N PHE A 344 34.89 1.65 11.27
CA PHE A 344 35.84 1.40 10.17
C PHE A 344 37.30 1.75 10.48
N GLY A 345 37.61 2.25 11.69
CA GLY A 345 38.98 2.56 12.12
C GLY A 345 39.57 3.84 11.51
N ASP A 346 38.81 4.55 10.68
CA ASP A 346 39.15 5.83 10.06
C ASP A 346 38.10 6.93 10.29
N GLY A 347 37.05 6.64 11.06
CA GLY A 347 36.02 7.60 11.43
C GLY A 347 35.02 7.02 12.42
N SER A 348 34.57 7.84 13.37
CA SER A 348 33.47 7.51 14.26
C SER A 348 32.14 7.96 13.65
N PHE A 349 31.15 7.09 13.74
CA PHE A 349 29.76 7.39 13.40
C PHE A 349 28.93 7.40 14.68
N ILE A 350 28.01 8.35 14.78
CA ILE A 350 27.01 8.31 15.84
C ILE A 350 25.94 7.32 15.41
N ILE A 351 25.74 6.27 16.19
CA ILE A 351 24.71 5.28 15.99
C ILE A 351 23.75 5.28 17.18
N VAL A 352 22.52 4.82 16.95
CA VAL A 352 21.64 4.36 18.02
C VAL A 352 22.31 3.15 18.66
N GLU A 353 22.27 3.02 19.98
CA GLU A 353 22.80 1.81 20.64
C GLU A 353 22.22 0.56 19.96
N PRO A 354 23.06 -0.41 19.52
CA PRO A 354 22.62 -1.53 18.71
C PRO A 354 21.64 -2.47 19.43
N ASP A 355 21.56 -2.38 20.76
CA ASP A 355 20.59 -3.15 21.56
C ASP A 355 19.20 -2.50 21.56
N MET A 356 19.01 -1.37 20.85
CA MET A 356 17.75 -0.65 20.70
C MET A 356 17.32 -0.53 19.23
N GLU A 357 17.34 -1.64 18.48
CA GLU A 357 16.57 -1.66 17.24
C GLU A 357 15.09 -1.52 17.59
N VAL A 358 14.53 -0.36 17.27
CA VAL A 358 13.11 -0.09 17.46
C VAL A 358 12.41 -0.47 16.16
N PHE A 359 11.37 -1.27 16.30
CA PHE A 359 10.54 -1.71 15.21
C PHE A 359 9.10 -1.22 15.45
N THR A 360 8.39 -0.93 14.38
CA THR A 360 6.94 -0.66 14.41
C THR A 360 6.26 -1.40 13.27
N LYS A 361 5.00 -1.78 13.47
CA LYS A 361 4.18 -2.41 12.43
C LYS A 361 3.67 -1.32 11.48
N GLN A 362 3.86 -1.57 10.20
CA GLN A 362 3.20 -0.89 9.10
C GLN A 362 1.92 -1.64 8.74
N THR A 363 0.89 -0.90 8.37
CA THR A 363 -0.41 -1.41 7.93
C THR A 363 -0.56 -1.34 6.42
N GLY A 364 -1.45 -2.14 5.86
CA GLY A 364 -1.83 -2.06 4.46
C GLY A 364 -3.20 -2.65 4.20
N HIS A 365 -3.78 -2.30 3.05
CA HIS A 365 -5.13 -2.75 2.69
C HIS A 365 -5.19 -3.28 1.26
N LEU A 366 -5.68 -4.50 1.09
CA LEU A 366 -5.99 -5.07 -0.23
C LEU A 366 -7.48 -5.41 -0.28
N LEU A 367 -8.21 -4.75 -1.19
CA LEU A 367 -9.63 -5.01 -1.46
C LEU A 367 -9.80 -5.66 -2.83
N VAL A 368 -10.47 -6.82 -2.86
CA VAL A 368 -10.79 -7.59 -4.07
C VAL A 368 -12.30 -7.79 -4.17
N GLU A 369 -12.93 -7.26 -5.23
CA GLU A 369 -14.38 -7.29 -5.35
C GLU A 369 -14.92 -7.28 -6.79
N ASN A 370 -16.23 -7.54 -6.93
CA ASN A 370 -16.97 -7.39 -8.19
C ASN A 370 -16.41 -8.21 -9.36
N GLY A 371 -15.93 -9.44 -9.10
CA GLY A 371 -15.34 -10.32 -10.11
C GLY A 371 -13.87 -10.05 -10.44
N ALA A 372 -13.21 -9.16 -9.69
CA ALA A 372 -11.77 -8.97 -9.78
C ALA A 372 -10.99 -10.19 -9.26
N VAL A 373 -9.75 -10.32 -9.71
CA VAL A 373 -8.87 -11.44 -9.36
C VAL A 373 -7.55 -10.93 -8.78
N VAL A 374 -7.11 -11.52 -7.67
CA VAL A 374 -5.72 -11.42 -7.21
C VAL A 374 -5.13 -12.81 -7.27
N HIS A 375 -4.02 -12.96 -7.99
CA HIS A 375 -3.29 -14.20 -8.14
C HIS A 375 -1.86 -14.05 -7.67
N THR A 376 -1.36 -14.99 -6.89
CA THR A 376 0.06 -15.20 -6.65
C THR A 376 0.44 -16.67 -6.77
N ASP A 377 1.62 -16.94 -7.35
CA ASP A 377 2.19 -18.29 -7.35
C ASP A 377 2.77 -18.69 -5.98
N ALA A 378 2.76 -17.79 -4.98
CA ALA A 378 3.28 -17.99 -3.62
C ALA A 378 2.22 -17.67 -2.55
N ASP A 379 2.61 -17.11 -1.40
CA ASP A 379 1.70 -16.83 -0.28
C ASP A 379 1.19 -15.38 -0.28
N ILE A 380 0.03 -15.17 0.35
CA ILE A 380 -0.42 -13.86 0.79
C ILE A 380 -0.30 -13.79 2.31
N THR A 381 0.45 -12.82 2.81
CA THR A 381 0.67 -12.61 4.23
C THR A 381 0.03 -11.28 4.66
N VAL A 382 -0.89 -11.35 5.62
CA VAL A 382 -1.60 -10.18 6.17
C VAL A 382 -1.08 -9.91 7.58
N SER A 383 -0.41 -8.76 7.72
CA SER A 383 0.48 -8.41 8.82
C SER A 383 1.70 -9.33 8.91
N ASP A 384 2.78 -8.84 9.51
CA ASP A 384 4.02 -9.61 9.69
C ASP A 384 4.06 -10.25 11.08
N ASN A 385 4.58 -11.48 11.13
CA ASN A 385 4.62 -12.33 12.32
C ASN A 385 5.89 -12.07 13.15
N ASP A 386 6.28 -10.82 13.30
CA ASP A 386 7.51 -10.54 14.03
C ASP A 386 7.32 -10.87 15.50
N ALA A 387 8.29 -11.62 16.04
CA ALA A 387 8.24 -12.26 17.35
C ALA A 387 8.44 -11.26 18.50
N ASP A 388 8.53 -9.96 18.21
CA ASP A 388 8.58 -8.94 19.24
C ASP A 388 7.15 -8.47 19.59
N PRO A 389 6.53 -9.00 20.67
CA PRO A 389 5.18 -8.63 21.09
C PRO A 389 5.05 -7.17 21.54
N ARG A 390 6.15 -6.41 21.54
CA ARG A 390 6.15 -4.97 21.84
C ARG A 390 5.80 -4.13 20.60
N VAL A 391 5.84 -4.71 19.41
CA VAL A 391 5.61 -4.00 18.15
C VAL A 391 4.11 -3.90 17.87
N THR A 392 3.53 -2.76 18.25
CA THR A 392 2.12 -2.45 17.93
C THR A 392 2.03 -1.63 16.63
N PRO A 393 0.91 -1.73 15.89
CA PRO A 393 0.65 -0.85 14.75
C PRO A 393 0.66 0.61 15.19
N SER A 394 1.46 1.44 14.53
CA SER A 394 1.57 2.86 14.84
C SER A 394 0.24 3.62 14.65
N SER A 395 -0.56 3.21 13.67
CA SER A 395 -1.89 3.79 13.38
C SER A 395 -3.00 3.27 14.30
N GLY A 396 -2.75 2.20 15.08
CA GLY A 396 -3.79 1.46 15.79
C GLY A 396 -4.78 0.73 14.88
N GLN A 397 -4.48 0.63 13.58
CA GLN A 397 -5.29 -0.13 12.62
C GLN A 397 -4.62 -1.46 12.29
N ASP A 398 -5.43 -2.42 11.86
CA ASP A 398 -4.96 -3.71 11.38
C ASP A 398 -4.65 -3.64 9.88
N SER A 399 -3.75 -4.51 9.42
CA SER A 399 -3.58 -4.78 8.00
C SER A 399 -4.77 -5.62 7.52
N THR A 400 -5.37 -5.29 6.38
CA THR A 400 -6.60 -5.96 5.94
C THR A 400 -6.49 -6.56 4.55
N LEU A 401 -6.90 -7.81 4.42
CA LEU A 401 -7.32 -8.41 3.15
C LEU A 401 -8.85 -8.51 3.14
N THR A 402 -9.51 -7.86 2.19
CA THR A 402 -10.97 -7.94 2.02
C THR A 402 -11.32 -8.61 0.70
N VAL A 403 -12.07 -9.70 0.75
CA VAL A 403 -12.52 -10.45 -0.44
C VAL A 403 -14.04 -10.55 -0.41
N ARG A 404 -14.72 -9.83 -1.31
CA ARG A 404 -16.19 -9.70 -1.24
C ARG A 404 -16.85 -9.58 -2.61
N SER A 405 -18.17 -9.69 -2.66
CA SER A 405 -18.98 -9.39 -3.85
C SER A 405 -18.48 -10.08 -5.13
N GLY A 406 -18.11 -11.36 -5.03
CA GLY A 406 -17.58 -12.17 -6.13
C GLY A 406 -16.11 -11.92 -6.49
N GLY A 407 -15.35 -11.19 -5.66
CA GLY A 407 -13.89 -11.15 -5.78
C GLY A 407 -13.25 -12.52 -5.56
N LEU A 408 -12.15 -12.79 -6.27
CA LEU A 408 -11.40 -14.05 -6.21
C LEU A 408 -9.95 -13.79 -5.83
N VAL A 409 -9.47 -14.55 -4.85
CA VAL A 409 -8.04 -14.62 -4.47
C VAL A 409 -7.53 -16.03 -4.74
N GLU A 410 -6.41 -16.14 -5.45
CA GLU A 410 -5.70 -17.40 -5.75
C GLU A 410 -4.27 -17.29 -5.20
N ALA A 411 -3.89 -18.22 -4.32
CA ALA A 411 -2.57 -18.26 -3.69
C ALA A 411 -2.23 -19.70 -3.25
N GLN A 412 -0.99 -19.95 -2.82
CA GLN A 412 -0.66 -21.21 -2.11
C GLN A 412 -1.29 -21.20 -0.72
N ASN A 413 -0.95 -20.17 0.07
CA ASN A 413 -1.51 -19.96 1.41
C ASN A 413 -1.96 -18.50 1.59
N VAL A 414 -2.95 -18.29 2.44
CA VAL A 414 -3.30 -16.99 3.00
C VAL A 414 -3.08 -17.03 4.52
N ILE A 415 -2.09 -16.29 4.99
CA ILE A 415 -1.65 -16.30 6.39
C ILE A 415 -2.03 -14.99 7.05
N ILE A 416 -2.88 -15.06 8.08
CA ILE A 416 -3.37 -13.90 8.83
C ILE A 416 -2.67 -13.86 10.19
N ASN A 417 -1.63 -13.03 10.29
CA ASN A 417 -0.84 -12.91 11.51
C ASN A 417 -1.49 -11.92 12.51
N GLU A 418 -0.89 -11.77 13.69
CA GLU A 418 -1.30 -10.76 14.68
C GLU A 418 -1.36 -9.35 14.08
N HIS A 419 -2.46 -8.64 14.31
CA HIS A 419 -2.85 -7.37 13.68
C HIS A 419 -3.12 -7.44 12.17
N GLY A 420 -3.27 -8.66 11.65
CA GLY A 420 -3.85 -8.93 10.34
C GLY A 420 -5.34 -9.23 10.46
N ARG A 421 -6.11 -8.83 9.46
CA ARG A 421 -7.54 -9.07 9.37
C ARG A 421 -7.92 -9.58 7.98
N LEU A 422 -8.70 -10.65 7.94
CA LEU A 422 -9.37 -11.13 6.74
C LEU A 422 -10.86 -10.84 6.83
N ASP A 423 -11.36 -10.02 5.91
CA ASP A 423 -12.79 -9.72 5.77
C ASP A 423 -13.38 -10.41 4.54
N GLY A 424 -14.50 -11.10 4.73
CA GLY A 424 -15.31 -11.72 3.68
C GLY A 424 -16.46 -10.84 3.18
N GLY A 425 -17.42 -11.47 2.49
CA GLY A 425 -18.67 -10.83 2.06
C GLY A 425 -19.13 -11.28 0.68
N GLY A 426 -19.17 -12.59 0.45
CA GLY A 426 -19.47 -13.22 -0.85
C GLY A 426 -18.26 -13.31 -1.78
N GLY A 427 -17.03 -13.29 -1.24
CA GLY A 427 -15.79 -13.53 -1.97
C GLY A 427 -15.35 -15.01 -1.94
N THR A 428 -14.37 -15.35 -2.78
CA THR A 428 -13.77 -16.69 -2.83
C THR A 428 -12.25 -16.61 -2.68
N ILE A 429 -11.70 -17.48 -1.84
CA ILE A 429 -10.26 -17.68 -1.66
C ILE A 429 -9.93 -19.11 -2.08
N THR A 430 -9.07 -19.29 -3.08
CA THR A 430 -8.57 -20.60 -3.54
C THR A 430 -7.14 -20.75 -3.01
N ALA A 431 -7.03 -21.13 -1.74
CA ALA A 431 -5.79 -21.33 -1.00
C ALA A 431 -6.11 -22.02 0.33
N ASP A 432 -5.08 -22.59 0.97
CA ASP A 432 -5.19 -22.91 2.40
C ASP A 432 -5.13 -21.61 3.21
N VAL A 433 -6.01 -21.46 4.20
CA VAL A 433 -6.07 -20.27 5.05
C VAL A 433 -5.60 -20.61 6.46
N GLN A 434 -4.69 -19.80 7.01
CA GLN A 434 -4.18 -19.94 8.37
C GLN A 434 -4.44 -18.67 9.17
N LEU A 435 -5.11 -18.79 10.31
CA LEU A 435 -5.19 -17.74 11.32
C LEU A 435 -4.10 -17.98 12.37
N ASN A 436 -3.18 -17.02 12.46
CA ASN A 436 -1.98 -17.03 13.31
C ASN A 436 -1.92 -15.76 14.19
N GLY A 437 -2.96 -15.53 14.99
CA GLY A 437 -3.06 -14.45 15.97
C GLY A 437 -3.86 -13.25 15.50
N GLY A 438 -4.23 -13.21 14.21
CA GLY A 438 -5.03 -12.15 13.63
C GLY A 438 -6.54 -12.31 13.83
N THR A 439 -7.32 -11.71 12.93
CA THR A 439 -8.79 -11.80 12.93
C THR A 439 -9.35 -12.27 11.58
N ILE A 440 -10.34 -13.16 11.60
CA ILE A 440 -11.17 -13.48 10.43
C ILE A 440 -12.61 -13.07 10.71
N ALA A 441 -13.25 -12.40 9.75
CA ALA A 441 -14.66 -12.04 9.80
C ALA A 441 -15.32 -12.25 8.42
N PRO A 442 -16.29 -13.17 8.26
CA PRO A 442 -16.99 -13.36 6.98
C PRO A 442 -17.74 -12.15 6.42
N GLY A 443 -17.99 -11.10 7.22
CA GLY A 443 -18.33 -9.76 6.73
C GLY A 443 -19.82 -9.39 6.71
N ASN A 444 -20.12 -8.16 6.24
CA ASN A 444 -21.30 -7.32 6.54
C ASN A 444 -22.69 -7.99 6.68
N SER A 445 -22.92 -8.59 7.84
CA SER A 445 -24.12 -8.54 8.68
C SER A 445 -25.44 -9.03 8.06
N PRO A 446 -25.57 -10.34 7.79
CA PRO A 446 -24.52 -11.38 7.83
C PRO A 446 -23.87 -11.64 6.47
N GLY A 447 -22.66 -12.18 6.46
CA GLY A 447 -21.83 -12.42 5.29
C GLY A 447 -21.33 -13.86 5.14
N ASP A 448 -20.92 -14.17 3.92
CA ASP A 448 -20.38 -15.48 3.54
C ASP A 448 -18.90 -15.35 3.17
N LEU A 449 -18.06 -16.25 3.66
CA LEU A 449 -16.68 -16.42 3.23
C LEU A 449 -16.48 -17.84 2.71
N PHE A 450 -16.08 -17.96 1.44
CA PHE A 450 -15.83 -19.25 0.79
C PHE A 450 -14.33 -19.47 0.58
N ILE A 451 -13.83 -20.60 1.09
CA ILE A 451 -12.45 -21.05 1.01
C ILE A 451 -12.41 -22.38 0.26
N ASP A 452 -11.76 -22.40 -0.90
CA ASP A 452 -11.44 -23.62 -1.63
C ASP A 452 -10.07 -24.17 -1.20
N GLY A 453 -10.03 -24.69 0.02
CA GLY A 453 -8.82 -25.18 0.69
C GLY A 453 -9.11 -25.61 2.13
N ASP A 454 -8.06 -25.98 2.86
CA ASP A 454 -8.12 -26.20 4.30
C ASP A 454 -8.18 -24.84 5.04
N LEU A 455 -8.87 -24.80 6.19
CA LEU A 455 -8.89 -23.65 7.08
C LEU A 455 -8.34 -24.05 8.45
N ASN A 456 -7.21 -23.44 8.82
CA ASN A 456 -6.51 -23.67 10.06
C ASN A 456 -6.65 -22.47 11.00
N LEU A 457 -7.59 -22.54 11.94
CA LEU A 457 -7.84 -21.51 12.96
C LEU A 457 -7.02 -21.81 14.22
N LEU A 458 -5.71 -21.53 14.18
CA LEU A 458 -4.76 -22.00 15.20
C LEU A 458 -4.85 -21.19 16.50
N ASP A 459 -4.89 -19.87 16.37
CA ASP A 459 -5.02 -18.87 17.43
C ASP A 459 -5.66 -17.59 16.83
N GLY A 460 -5.87 -16.55 17.62
CA GLY A 460 -6.49 -15.29 17.15
C GLY A 460 -8.00 -15.24 17.35
N VAL A 461 -8.71 -14.44 16.54
CA VAL A 461 -10.14 -14.17 16.69
C VAL A 461 -10.93 -14.54 15.42
N LEU A 462 -11.98 -15.33 15.58
CA LEU A 462 -13.03 -15.51 14.58
C LEU A 462 -14.26 -14.72 15.00
N GLU A 463 -14.62 -13.69 14.24
CA GLU A 463 -15.83 -12.91 14.46
C GLU A 463 -16.98 -13.44 13.60
N LEU A 464 -18.14 -13.68 14.23
CA LEU A 464 -19.32 -14.20 13.56
C LEU A 464 -20.56 -13.40 13.99
N GLU A 465 -21.26 -12.84 13.02
CA GLU A 465 -22.48 -12.08 13.23
C GLU A 465 -23.71 -12.98 13.30
N VAL A 466 -24.61 -12.64 14.21
CA VAL A 466 -25.88 -13.35 14.44
C VAL A 466 -27.02 -12.34 14.38
N GLU A 467 -27.85 -12.50 13.36
CA GLU A 467 -29.08 -11.74 13.16
C GLU A 467 -30.30 -12.64 13.36
N SER A 468 -31.49 -12.03 13.52
CA SER A 468 -32.70 -12.78 13.93
C SER A 468 -33.12 -13.92 12.99
N ALA A 469 -32.63 -13.94 11.75
CA ALA A 469 -32.95 -14.93 10.73
C ALA A 469 -31.77 -15.31 9.82
N ALA A 470 -30.57 -14.82 10.12
CA ALA A 470 -29.38 -15.03 9.31
C ALA A 470 -28.15 -14.97 10.22
N PHE A 471 -27.07 -15.60 9.81
CA PHE A 471 -25.81 -15.60 10.53
C PHE A 471 -24.67 -15.72 9.51
N ASP A 472 -23.46 -15.36 9.93
CA ASP A 472 -22.30 -15.47 9.06
C ASP A 472 -22.01 -16.93 8.70
N THR A 473 -21.66 -17.20 7.46
CA THR A 473 -21.25 -18.54 7.05
C THR A 473 -19.80 -18.57 6.62
N LEU A 474 -19.09 -19.59 7.08
CA LEU A 474 -17.75 -19.90 6.63
C LEU A 474 -17.79 -21.27 5.96
N THR A 475 -17.51 -21.29 4.67
CA THR A 475 -17.47 -22.51 3.87
C THR A 475 -16.03 -22.86 3.54
N ALA A 476 -15.61 -24.08 3.84
CA ALA A 476 -14.30 -24.61 3.46
C ALA A 476 -14.47 -25.93 2.72
N THR A 477 -13.88 -26.07 1.53
CA THR A 477 -13.91 -27.34 0.79
C THR A 477 -13.00 -28.40 1.41
N GLY A 478 -11.97 -27.96 2.13
CA GLY A 478 -11.08 -28.76 2.96
C GLY A 478 -11.54 -28.85 4.43
N ASN A 479 -10.64 -29.33 5.29
CA ASN A 479 -10.91 -29.48 6.71
C ASN A 479 -10.83 -28.13 7.43
N VAL A 480 -11.66 -27.96 8.45
CA VAL A 480 -11.52 -26.87 9.41
C VAL A 480 -10.87 -27.40 10.68
N VAL A 481 -9.74 -26.81 11.08
CA VAL A 481 -9.03 -27.13 12.32
C VAL A 481 -9.16 -25.98 13.30
N LEU A 482 -9.59 -26.27 14.53
CA LEU A 482 -9.70 -25.32 15.64
C LEU A 482 -8.58 -25.58 16.66
N GLY A 483 -7.74 -24.59 16.88
CA GLY A 483 -6.67 -24.61 17.86
C GLY A 483 -7.14 -24.27 19.28
N GLU A 484 -6.25 -24.49 20.25
CA GLU A 484 -6.50 -24.29 21.68
C GLU A 484 -6.67 -22.81 22.05
N ASP A 485 -5.98 -21.92 21.35
CA ASP A 485 -5.91 -20.48 21.66
C ASP A 485 -6.85 -19.63 20.77
N LEU A 486 -7.66 -20.25 19.90
CA LEU A 486 -8.64 -19.57 19.07
C LEU A 486 -9.76 -18.96 19.93
N VAL A 487 -10.10 -17.70 19.74
CA VAL A 487 -11.28 -17.06 20.33
C VAL A 487 -12.38 -16.94 19.27
N ILE A 488 -13.59 -17.38 19.59
CA ILE A 488 -14.79 -17.15 18.78
C ILE A 488 -15.60 -16.03 19.42
N ASN A 489 -15.85 -14.95 18.68
CA ASN A 489 -16.66 -13.83 19.12
C ASN A 489 -17.98 -13.79 18.35
N LEU A 490 -19.09 -14.12 19.04
CA LEU A 490 -20.43 -13.98 18.47
C LEU A 490 -20.95 -12.56 18.69
N LEU A 491 -21.18 -11.86 17.58
CA LEU A 491 -21.67 -10.50 17.52
C LEU A 491 -23.20 -10.53 17.29
N PHE A 492 -23.99 -10.24 18.33
CA PHE A 492 -25.44 -10.27 18.22
C PHE A 492 -26.03 -8.93 17.77
N GLY A 493 -26.78 -8.93 16.66
CA GLY A 493 -27.62 -7.80 16.23
C GLY A 493 -28.96 -7.72 16.96
N PHE A 494 -29.30 -8.71 17.79
CA PHE A 494 -30.58 -8.83 18.48
C PHE A 494 -30.49 -9.57 19.83
N ASP A 495 -31.53 -9.46 20.67
CA ASP A 495 -31.67 -10.25 21.89
C ASP A 495 -32.31 -11.61 21.55
N PRO A 496 -31.57 -12.73 21.52
CA PRO A 496 -32.18 -14.04 21.39
C PRO A 496 -33.14 -14.27 22.57
N ALA A 497 -34.28 -14.92 22.31
CA ALA A 497 -35.31 -15.19 23.33
C ALA A 497 -35.69 -16.68 23.33
N GLY A 498 -34.94 -17.46 24.11
CA GLY A 498 -35.07 -18.92 24.20
C GLY A 498 -34.58 -19.66 22.95
N GLN A 499 -33.75 -19.02 22.13
CA GLN A 499 -33.16 -19.63 20.95
C GLN A 499 -31.95 -20.49 21.32
N THR A 500 -31.72 -21.53 20.53
CA THR A 500 -30.48 -22.30 20.55
C THR A 500 -29.67 -21.96 19.31
N ILE A 501 -28.41 -21.60 19.50
CA ILE A 501 -27.47 -21.25 18.44
C ILE A 501 -26.39 -22.32 18.43
N ASP A 502 -26.30 -23.10 17.35
CA ASP A 502 -25.30 -24.15 17.22
C ASP A 502 -24.08 -23.58 16.49
N LEU A 503 -22.90 -23.63 17.12
CA LEU A 503 -21.68 -23.13 16.49
C LEU A 503 -21.35 -23.88 15.18
N ARG A 504 -21.84 -25.11 15.01
CA ARG A 504 -21.63 -25.88 13.76
C ARG A 504 -22.40 -25.31 12.58
N ASP A 505 -23.48 -24.56 12.83
CA ASP A 505 -24.29 -24.00 11.75
C ASP A 505 -23.50 -22.92 10.97
N PHE A 506 -22.48 -22.29 11.58
CA PHE A 506 -21.61 -21.30 10.94
C PHE A 506 -20.58 -21.93 9.98
N PHE A 507 -20.41 -23.25 9.99
CA PHE A 507 -19.38 -23.94 9.21
C PHE A 507 -19.98 -24.92 8.20
N GLU A 508 -19.63 -24.73 6.93
CA GLU A 508 -19.88 -25.71 5.88
C GLU A 508 -18.55 -26.36 5.46
N THR A 509 -18.23 -27.52 6.04
CA THR A 509 -16.97 -28.25 5.80
C THR A 509 -17.17 -29.77 5.84
N PRO A 510 -16.37 -30.57 5.10
CA PRO A 510 -16.35 -32.03 5.24
C PRO A 510 -15.97 -32.52 6.63
N SER A 511 -15.10 -31.82 7.34
CA SER A 511 -14.73 -32.18 8.71
C SER A 511 -14.32 -30.97 9.54
N LEU A 512 -14.79 -30.97 10.78
CA LEU A 512 -14.42 -29.98 11.80
C LEU A 512 -13.64 -30.70 12.90
N LEU A 513 -12.37 -30.32 13.05
CA LEU A 513 -11.42 -30.93 13.96
C LEU A 513 -11.08 -29.93 15.06
N SER A 514 -11.48 -30.21 16.30
CA SER A 514 -11.07 -29.41 17.46
C SER A 514 -10.07 -30.19 18.31
N SER A 515 -8.87 -29.65 18.49
CA SER A 515 -7.93 -30.16 19.51
C SER A 515 -7.86 -29.17 20.66
N ASN A 516 -8.33 -29.57 21.84
CA ASN A 516 -8.23 -28.80 23.08
C ASN A 516 -8.94 -27.43 23.10
N PHE A 517 -9.80 -27.10 22.14
CA PHE A 517 -10.63 -25.88 22.21
C PHE A 517 -11.50 -25.90 23.48
N ASP A 518 -11.29 -24.93 24.39
CA ASP A 518 -12.06 -24.78 25.63
C ASP A 518 -13.27 -23.85 25.39
N PHE A 519 -14.44 -24.46 25.17
CA PHE A 519 -15.67 -23.73 24.85
C PHE A 519 -16.04 -22.64 25.87
N ASP A 520 -15.76 -22.82 27.16
CA ASP A 520 -16.13 -21.84 28.18
C ASP A 520 -15.17 -20.64 28.24
N GLN A 521 -13.89 -20.85 27.87
CA GLN A 521 -12.86 -19.80 27.89
C GLN A 521 -12.75 -19.06 26.56
N ASN A 522 -13.06 -19.74 25.46
CA ASN A 522 -12.77 -19.27 24.12
C ASN A 522 -14.00 -18.73 23.37
N LEU A 523 -15.20 -18.82 23.96
CA LEU A 523 -16.42 -18.24 23.38
C LEU A 523 -16.77 -16.92 24.06
N HIS A 524 -16.81 -15.85 23.27
CA HIS A 524 -17.26 -14.53 23.69
C HIS A 524 -18.58 -14.16 23.03
N LEU A 525 -19.49 -13.56 23.80
CA LEU A 525 -20.78 -13.07 23.32
C LEU A 525 -20.83 -11.55 23.49
N THR A 526 -21.12 -10.82 22.42
CA THR A 526 -21.26 -9.35 22.46
C THR A 526 -22.55 -8.91 21.77
N GLY A 527 -22.96 -7.65 21.96
CA GLY A 527 -24.21 -7.12 21.37
C GLY A 527 -25.51 -7.50 22.07
N LEU A 528 -25.46 -8.34 23.11
CA LEU A 528 -26.63 -8.76 23.88
C LEU A 528 -27.18 -7.66 24.80
N GLY A 529 -28.49 -7.44 24.75
CA GLY A 529 -29.25 -6.61 25.65
C GLY A 529 -29.79 -7.35 26.89
N SER A 530 -30.53 -6.61 27.73
CA SER A 530 -31.03 -7.14 29.01
C SER A 530 -32.13 -8.20 28.87
N GLY A 531 -32.73 -8.35 27.69
CA GLY A 531 -33.76 -9.35 27.41
C GLY A 531 -33.20 -10.66 26.86
N ALA A 532 -31.90 -10.72 26.57
CA ALA A 532 -31.26 -11.88 25.98
C ALA A 532 -31.42 -13.12 26.87
N SER A 533 -31.90 -14.20 26.26
CA SER A 533 -32.02 -15.53 26.84
C SER A 533 -31.88 -16.59 25.74
N GLY A 534 -31.21 -17.69 26.04
CA GLY A 534 -30.98 -18.74 25.05
C GLY A 534 -29.83 -19.63 25.46
N THR A 535 -29.34 -20.43 24.52
CA THR A 535 -28.22 -21.34 24.73
C THR A 535 -27.36 -21.36 23.47
N VAL A 536 -26.04 -21.22 23.62
CA VAL A 536 -25.08 -21.54 22.56
C VAL A 536 -24.63 -22.99 22.74
N LEU A 537 -24.68 -23.79 21.69
CA LEU A 537 -24.23 -25.18 21.64
C LEU A 537 -22.85 -25.24 20.98
N GLY A 538 -21.87 -25.79 21.68
CA GLY A 538 -20.50 -26.00 21.20
C GLY A 538 -20.36 -27.23 20.32
N PHE A 539 -19.14 -27.43 19.80
CA PHE A 539 -18.85 -28.44 18.78
C PHE A 539 -19.00 -29.89 19.27
N ASN A 540 -18.77 -30.16 20.56
CA ASN A 540 -18.94 -31.49 21.17
C ASN A 540 -20.21 -31.60 22.03
N GLY A 541 -21.15 -30.65 21.86
CA GLY A 541 -22.41 -30.62 22.58
C GLY A 541 -22.35 -29.93 23.95
N GLU A 542 -21.25 -29.24 24.27
CA GLU A 542 -21.16 -28.30 25.39
C GLU A 542 -22.22 -27.20 25.24
N THR A 543 -22.69 -26.65 26.35
CA THR A 543 -23.76 -25.62 26.32
C THR A 543 -23.40 -24.43 27.18
N LEU A 544 -23.52 -23.23 26.62
CA LEU A 544 -23.39 -21.96 27.34
C LEU A 544 -24.76 -21.29 27.36
N ASP A 545 -25.37 -21.19 28.54
CA ASP A 545 -26.61 -20.46 28.69
C ASP A 545 -26.36 -18.96 28.54
N ILE A 546 -27.09 -18.35 27.60
CA ILE A 546 -27.17 -16.90 27.47
C ILE A 546 -28.04 -16.42 28.63
N ALA A 547 -27.41 -16.21 29.78
CA ALA A 547 -28.05 -15.64 30.95
C ALA A 547 -27.79 -14.13 30.97
N SER A 548 -28.86 -13.33 31.08
CA SER A 548 -28.84 -11.87 31.12
C SER A 548 -28.11 -11.27 32.35
N THR A 549 -27.27 -12.03 33.05
CA THR A 549 -26.42 -11.49 34.11
C THR A 549 -25.25 -10.74 33.50
N ILE A 550 -25.53 -9.73 32.67
CA ILE A 550 -24.64 -8.58 32.61
C ILE A 550 -24.52 -8.16 34.08
N PRO A 551 -23.35 -8.27 34.73
CA PRO A 551 -23.18 -7.66 36.03
C PRO A 551 -23.56 -6.22 35.77
N SER A 552 -24.71 -5.76 36.30
CA SER A 552 -25.03 -4.34 36.28
C SER A 552 -23.72 -3.68 36.66
N PRO A 553 -23.09 -2.86 35.79
CA PRO A 553 -21.94 -2.10 36.23
C PRO A 553 -22.38 -1.45 37.54
N ALA A 554 -21.47 -1.30 38.48
CA ALA A 554 -21.69 -0.87 39.86
C ALA A 554 -22.48 0.47 40.04
N ALA A 555 -23.25 0.93 39.05
CA ALA A 555 -24.30 1.92 39.07
C ALA A 555 -25.21 1.86 40.30
N ALA A 556 -25.57 0.69 40.84
CA ALA A 556 -26.34 0.65 42.09
C ALA A 556 -25.52 1.20 43.28
N PRO A 557 -24.32 0.69 43.60
CA PRO A 557 -23.47 1.31 44.61
C PRO A 557 -22.96 2.71 44.25
N MET A 558 -22.74 3.05 42.97
CA MET A 558 -22.35 4.40 42.55
C MET A 558 -23.48 5.41 42.67
N ALA A 559 -24.73 5.07 42.35
CA ALA A 559 -25.89 5.91 42.58
C ALA A 559 -26.15 6.08 44.08
N LEU A 560 -25.91 5.04 44.90
CA LEU A 560 -25.92 5.13 46.36
C LEU A 560 -24.81 6.04 46.90
N CYS A 561 -23.59 5.96 46.34
CA CYS A 561 -22.49 6.87 46.67
C CYS A 561 -22.81 8.32 46.24
N LEU A 562 -23.44 8.52 45.09
CA LEU A 562 -23.84 9.84 44.59
C LEU A 562 -24.97 10.44 45.45
N LEU A 563 -25.96 9.63 45.84
CA LEU A 563 -27.03 10.02 46.76
C LEU A 563 -26.49 10.29 48.18
N ALA A 564 -25.53 9.50 48.66
CA ALA A 564 -24.84 9.75 49.92
C ALA A 564 -24.02 11.05 49.88
N ALA A 565 -23.31 11.31 48.77
CA ALA A 565 -22.58 12.55 48.55
C ALA A 565 -23.52 13.77 48.48
N LEU A 566 -24.68 13.65 47.82
CA LEU A 566 -25.72 14.69 47.78
C LEU A 566 -26.37 14.91 49.14
N ALA A 567 -26.60 13.85 49.93
CA ALA A 567 -27.14 13.95 51.28
C ALA A 567 -26.15 14.61 52.27
N LEU A 568 -24.85 14.34 52.12
CA LEU A 568 -23.79 15.02 52.88
C LEU A 568 -23.66 16.50 52.48
N LYS A 569 -23.80 16.83 51.19
CA LYS A 569 -23.77 18.22 50.70
C LYS A 569 -24.96 19.05 51.20
N ARG A 570 -26.12 18.44 51.44
CA ARG A 570 -27.33 19.13 51.95
C ARG A 570 -27.31 19.37 53.46
N ARG A 571 -26.36 18.78 54.20
CA ARG A 571 -26.17 18.95 55.66
C ARG A 571 -25.07 19.95 56.04
N ARG A 572 -24.41 20.56 55.06
CA ARG A 572 -23.63 21.79 55.23
C ARG A 572 -24.45 22.96 54.73
#